data_AF-A5DK61-F1
#
_entry.id   AF-A5DK61-F1
#
_cell.length_a   1.000
_cell.length_b   1.000
_cell.length_c   1.000
_cell.angle_alpha   90.00
_cell.angle_beta   90.00
_cell.angle_gamma   90.00
#
_symmetry.space_group_name_H-M   'P 1'
#
loop_
_entity.id
_entity.type
_entity.pdbx_description
1 polymer ?
#
loop_
_entity_poly.entity_id
_entity_poly.type
_entity_poly.pdbx_seq_one_letter_code
_entity_poly.pdbx_strand_id
1 'polypeptide(L)' 'MAIAPITGALRRKIITDITIGFGCGFVLAELYWYFEHKPIVAKREAFYAQLKAQKEAEDAA' A
#
# COMPACT_ATOMS: atom_id res chain seq x y z
N MET A 1 -22.43 -24.47 -40.89
CA MET A 1 -21.43 -23.71 -40.11
C MET A 1 -21.03 -24.56 -38.92
N ALA A 2 -19.78 -25.02 -38.87
CA ALA A 2 -19.29 -25.77 -37.71
C ALA A 2 -19.03 -24.78 -36.55
N ILE A 3 -19.53 -25.10 -35.36
CA ILE A 3 -19.28 -24.31 -34.15
C ILE A 3 -17.84 -24.56 -33.71
N ALA A 4 -17.09 -23.49 -33.44
CA ALA A 4 -15.72 -23.58 -32.97
C ALA A 4 -15.66 -24.21 -31.55
N PRO A 5 -14.61 -25.00 -31.22
CA PRO A 5 -14.51 -25.65 -29.93
C PRO A 5 -14.28 -24.65 -28.78
N ILE A 6 -15.08 -24.77 -27.72
CA ILE A 6 -14.95 -23.97 -26.50
C ILE A 6 -13.88 -24.61 -25.62
N THR A 7 -12.67 -24.02 -25.60
CA THR A 7 -11.55 -24.51 -24.80
C THR A 7 -10.91 -23.38 -24.00
N GLY A 8 -10.23 -23.71 -22.89
CA GLY A 8 -9.42 -22.76 -22.12
C GLY A 8 -10.19 -21.79 -21.23
N ALA A 9 -11.52 -21.92 -21.11
CA ALA A 9 -12.36 -21.02 -20.31
C ALA A 9 -11.92 -20.95 -18.83
N LEU A 10 -11.60 -22.10 -18.22
CA LEU A 10 -11.17 -22.16 -16.81
C LEU A 10 -9.82 -21.45 -16.59
N ARG A 11 -8.82 -21.70 -17.43
CA ARG A 11 -7.51 -21.05 -17.35
C ARG A 11 -7.63 -19.53 -17.48
N ARG A 12 -8.45 -19.06 -18.42
CA ARG A 12 -8.68 -17.62 -18.63
C ARG A 12 -9.31 -16.98 -17.40
N LYS A 13 -10.33 -17.62 -16.81
CA LYS A 13 -10.98 -17.12 -15.60
C LYS A 13 -10.01 -17.02 -14.43
N ILE A 14 -9.26 -18.09 -14.13
CA ILE A 14 -8.29 -18.11 -13.03
C ILE A 14 -7.27 -16.97 -13.17
N ILE A 15 -6.70 -16.79 -14.37
CA ILE A 15 -5.73 -15.70 -14.60
C ILE A 15 -6.40 -14.34 -14.37
N THR A 16 -7.60 -14.14 -14.90
CA THR A 16 -8.35 -12.89 -14.76
C THR A 16 -8.62 -12.58 -13.29
N ASP A 17 -9.11 -13.55 -12.52
CA ASP A 17 -9.46 -13.38 -11.11
C ASP A 17 -8.23 -13.09 -10.25
N ILE A 18 -7.11 -13.78 -10.52
CA ILE A 18 -5.82 -13.52 -9.84
C ILE A 18 -5.31 -12.11 -10.15
N THR A 19 -5.34 -11.70 -11.42
CA THR A 19 -4.90 -10.36 -11.82
C THR A 19 -5.75 -9.27 -11.18
N ILE A 20 -7.07 -9.45 -11.15
CA ILE A 20 -7.99 -8.51 -10.48
C ILE A 20 -7.72 -8.50 -8.97
N GLY A 21 -7.55 -9.66 -8.34
CA GLY A 21 -7.26 -9.77 -6.91
C GLY A 21 -5.99 -9.01 -6.53
N PHE A 22 -4.89 -9.22 -7.26
CA PHE A 22 -3.65 -8.48 -7.02
C PHE A 22 -3.77 -7.00 -7.37
N GLY A 23 -4.43 -6.65 -8.48
CA GLY A 23 -4.64 -5.25 -8.87
C GLY A 23 -5.39 -4.47 -7.78
N CYS A 24 -6.52 -5.01 -7.31
CA CYS A 24 -7.28 -4.43 -6.21
C CYS A 24 -6.46 -4.40 -4.90
N GLY A 25 -5.74 -5.48 -4.60
CA GLY A 25 -4.91 -5.59 -3.40
C GLY A 25 -3.82 -4.51 -3.35
N PHE A 26 -3.08 -4.30 -4.44
CA PHE A 26 -2.03 -3.29 -4.49
C PHE A 26 -2.59 -1.87 -4.40
N VAL A 27 -3.70 -1.58 -5.09
CA VAL A 27 -4.34 -0.26 -5.00
C VAL A 27 -4.77 0.05 -3.57
N LEU A 28 -5.45 -0.89 -2.89
CA LEU A 28 -5.89 -0.69 -1.51
C LEU A 28 -4.73 -0.60 -0.53
N ALA A 29 -3.68 -1.40 -0.72
CA ALA A 29 -2.47 -1.33 0.09
C ALA A 29 -1.77 0.02 -0.05
N GLU A 30 -1.66 0.53 -1.28
CA GLU A 30 -1.04 1.83 -1.54
C GLU A 30 -1.88 2.97 -0.95
N LEU A 31 -3.21 2.92 -1.11
CA LEU A 31 -4.11 3.87 -0.44
C LEU A 31 -3.89 3.88 1.07
N TYR A 32 -3.92 2.72 1.73
CA TYR A 32 -3.65 2.64 3.17
C TYR A 32 -2.28 3.24 3.54
N TRP A 33 -1.25 2.93 2.76
CA TRP A 33 0.11 3.41 3.04
C TRP A 33 0.21 4.94 3.00
N TYR A 34 -0.37 5.57 1.98
CA TYR A 34 -0.28 7.02 1.81
C TYR A 34 -1.22 7.79 2.73
N PHE A 35 -2.44 7.29 2.96
CA PHE A 35 -3.46 8.02 3.72
C PHE A 35 -3.40 7.78 5.22
N GLU A 36 -2.98 6.59 5.68
CA GLU A 36 -2.96 6.25 7.10
C GLU A 36 -1.53 6.10 7.62
N HIS A 37 -0.73 5.22 7.00
CA HIS A 37 0.58 4.86 7.54
C HIS A 37 1.58 6.03 7.54
N LYS A 38 1.80 6.67 6.39
CA LYS A 38 2.75 7.79 6.28
C LYS A 38 2.43 8.98 7.21
N PRO A 39 1.20 9.48 7.33
CA PRO A 39 0.93 10.59 8.24
C PRO A 39 1.12 10.22 9.71
N ILE A 40 0.84 8.98 10.12
CA ILE A 40 1.15 8.51 11.48
C ILE A 40 2.65 8.56 11.74
N VAL A 41 3.45 8.05 10.80
CA VAL A 41 4.91 8.08 10.89
C VAL A 41 5.44 9.51 10.93
N ALA A 42 4.92 10.41 10.08
CA ALA A 42 5.32 11.80 10.05
C ALA A 42 5.03 12.53 11.38
N LYS A 43 3.88 12.28 12.00
CA LYS A 43 3.55 12.82 13.34
C LYS A 43 4.54 12.36 14.40
N ARG A 44 4.88 11.07 14.39
CA ARG A 44 5.85 10.48 15.31
C ARG A 44 7.24 11.12 15.12
N GLU A 45 7.69 11.23 13.88
CA GLU A 45 8.99 11.83 13.55
C GLU A 45 9.06 13.31 13.94
N ALA A 46 7.99 14.08 13.70
CA ALA A 46 7.90 15.47 14.12
C ALA A 46 8.01 15.61 15.65
N PHE A 47 7.34 14.74 16.41
CA PHE A 47 7.44 14.73 17.87
C PHE A 47 8.88 14.46 18.36
N TYR A 48 9.54 13.42 17.81
CA TYR A 48 10.91 13.11 18.21
C TYR A 48 11.93 14.17 17.76
N ALA A 49 11.70 14.83 16.63
CA ALA A 49 12.51 15.97 16.21
C ALA A 49 12.43 17.14 17.21
N GLN A 50 11.21 17.46 17.67
CA GLN A 50 11.01 18.49 18.70
C GLN A 50 11.67 18.11 20.04
N LEU A 51 11.51 16.85 20.46
CA LEU A 51 12.11 16.35 21.71
C LEU A 51 13.65 16.42 21.66
N LYS A 52 14.24 16.09 20.50
CA LYS A 52 15.69 16.19 20.29
C LYS A 52 16.18 17.63 20.40
N ALA A 53 15.49 18.57 19.75
CA ALA A 53 15.82 19.99 19.81
C ALA A 53 15.71 20.58 21.24
N GLN A 54 14.70 20.15 22.02
CA GLN A 54 14.56 20.56 23.42
C GLN A 54 15.73 20.09 24.28
N LYS A 55 16.13 18.81 24.14
CA LYS A 55 17.29 18.27 24.87
C LYS A 55 18.59 18.98 24.52
N GLU A 56 18.81 19.25 23.23
CA GLU A 56 20.00 19.99 22.78
C GLU A 56 20.04 21.43 23.33
N ALA A 57 18.88 22.07 23.54
CA ALA A 57 18.81 23.39 24.16
C ALA A 57 19.02 23.37 25.68
N GLU A 58 18.59 22.30 26.36
CA GLU A 58 18.82 22.10 27.80
C GLU A 58 20.29 21.77 28.11
N ASP A 59 20.91 20.90 27.31
CA ASP A 59 22.33 20.52 27.45
C ASP A 59 23.30 21.67 27.11
N ALA A 60 22.84 22.69 26.37
CA ALA A 60 23.62 23.87 25.98
C ALA A 60 23.51 25.04 26.97
N ALA A 61 22.64 24.95 27.98
CA ALA A 61 22.40 25.98 29.00
C ALA A 61 23.18 25.68 30.29
#